data_AF-A0A4R6VNX5-F1
#
_entry.id   AF-A0A4R6VNX5-F1
#
_cell.length_a   1.000
_cell.length_b   1.000
_cell.length_c   1.000
_cell.angle_alpha   90.00
_cell.angle_beta   90.00
_cell.angle_gamma   90.00
#
_symmetry.space_group_name_H-M   'P 1'
#
loop_
_entity.id
_entity.type
_entity.pdbx_description
1 polymer ?
#
loop_
_entity_poly.entity_id
_entity_poly.type
_entity_poly.pdbx_seq_one_letter_code
_entity_poly.pdbx_strand_id
1 'polypeptide(L)'
;MASSTNTSDGTHATTEAYGGDHGGSGVFPPFDSSTFGSQILWLALTFAALYILMSKVALPRIGEILEVRRDRIEGDLAEAERLKQKTDQAIRSYEAELADAKQKAHNIAEETRDQIRADLDEKRAKVEADLAKKMAVAENNIRETKQAAMDHVDEIASETALAIVTNIVGRTAQKAAKDAVAKVVKG
;
A
#
# COMPACT_ATOMS: atom_id res chain seq x y z
N MET A 1 -105.05 -7.55 -46.48
CA MET A 1 -103.82 -7.97 -47.17
C MET A 1 -103.33 -9.20 -46.44
N ALA A 2 -103.62 -10.42 -46.93
CA ALA A 2 -102.85 -11.15 -47.95
C ALA A 2 -101.39 -11.39 -47.48
N SER A 3 -100.81 -12.58 -47.46
CA SER A 3 -101.18 -13.86 -48.07
C SER A 3 -100.38 -15.01 -47.42
N SER A 4 -101.04 -16.16 -47.38
CA SER A 4 -100.65 -17.58 -47.26
C SER A 4 -99.18 -18.07 -47.27
N THR A 5 -98.96 -19.05 -46.37
CA THR A 5 -98.40 -20.43 -46.53
C THR A 5 -96.93 -20.69 -46.91
N ASN A 6 -96.20 -21.39 -46.03
CA ASN A 6 -95.61 -22.74 -46.20
C ASN A 6 -94.81 -23.08 -44.91
N THR A 7 -95.10 -24.09 -44.09
CA THR A 7 -94.97 -25.57 -44.23
C THR A 7 -93.54 -26.12 -44.09
N SER A 8 -93.41 -27.09 -43.17
CA SER A 8 -92.35 -28.10 -42.97
C SER A 8 -91.03 -27.61 -42.35
N ASP A 9 -90.32 -28.33 -41.49
CA ASP A 9 -90.48 -29.70 -40.99
C ASP A 9 -89.65 -29.84 -39.70
N GLY A 10 -90.19 -30.52 -38.70
CA GLY A 10 -89.45 -30.84 -37.47
C GLY A 10 -88.57 -32.07 -37.69
N THR A 11 -87.29 -31.87 -37.95
CA THR A 11 -86.35 -32.99 -38.12
C THR A 11 -85.89 -33.51 -36.75
N HIS A 12 -86.68 -34.40 -36.16
CA HIS A 12 -86.16 -35.35 -35.18
C HIS A 12 -85.39 -36.42 -35.94
N ALA A 13 -84.05 -36.38 -35.86
CA ALA A 13 -83.21 -37.43 -36.40
C ALA A 13 -83.42 -38.71 -35.57
N THR A 14 -84.27 -39.59 -36.06
CA THR A 14 -84.36 -40.98 -35.61
C THR A 14 -83.17 -41.74 -36.20
N THR A 15 -82.22 -42.15 -35.35
CA THR A 15 -81.16 -43.07 -35.77
C THR A 15 -81.79 -44.45 -35.96
N GLU A 16 -82.14 -44.77 -37.20
CA GLU A 16 -82.38 -46.14 -37.62
C GLU A 16 -81.05 -46.89 -37.61
N ALA A 17 -80.89 -47.83 -36.68
CA ALA A 17 -79.81 -48.80 -36.72
C ALA A 17 -80.11 -49.78 -37.85
N TYR A 18 -79.40 -49.65 -38.97
CA TYR A 18 -79.48 -50.58 -40.08
C TYR A 18 -78.92 -51.93 -39.63
N GLY A 19 -79.82 -52.83 -39.25
CA GLY A 19 -79.53 -54.22 -38.88
C GLY A 19 -79.09 -55.03 -40.10
N GLY A 20 -77.78 -55.07 -40.35
CA GLY A 20 -77.12 -56.02 -41.23
C GLY A 20 -76.63 -57.23 -40.43
N ASP A 21 -77.08 -58.41 -40.85
CA ASP A 21 -76.77 -59.73 -40.31
C ASP A 21 -75.26 -60.02 -40.28
N HIS A 22 -74.66 -60.00 -39.09
CA HIS A 22 -73.35 -60.59 -38.81
C HIS A 22 -73.44 -61.41 -37.53
N GLY A 23 -73.59 -62.73 -37.69
CA GLY A 23 -73.51 -63.68 -36.58
C GLY A 23 -72.16 -63.63 -35.86
N GLY A 24 -72.22 -63.46 -34.54
CA GLY A 24 -71.08 -63.55 -33.62
C GLY A 24 -71.30 -62.68 -32.38
N SER A 25 -71.28 -63.28 -31.19
CA SER A 25 -71.46 -62.63 -29.88
C SER A 25 -70.70 -61.30 -29.73
N GLY A 26 -71.41 -60.17 -29.78
CA GLY A 26 -70.79 -58.84 -29.86
C GLY A 26 -70.43 -58.22 -28.51
N VAL A 27 -69.14 -58.25 -28.18
CA VAL A 27 -68.51 -57.44 -27.12
C VAL A 27 -68.54 -55.96 -27.54
N PHE A 28 -68.68 -55.03 -26.58
CA PHE A 28 -68.60 -53.58 -26.84
C PHE A 28 -67.31 -53.26 -27.61
N PRO A 29 -67.35 -52.61 -28.78
CA PRO A 29 -66.19 -52.54 -29.70
C PRO A 29 -64.87 -52.04 -29.07
N PRO A 30 -64.87 -51.07 -28.13
CA PRO A 30 -63.67 -50.68 -27.37
C PRO A 30 -63.06 -51.74 -26.44
N PHE A 31 -63.83 -52.75 -26.04
CA PHE A 31 -63.41 -53.81 -25.11
C PHE A 31 -63.28 -55.18 -25.78
N ASP A 32 -63.22 -55.22 -27.11
CA ASP A 32 -62.96 -56.47 -27.84
C ASP A 32 -61.50 -56.91 -27.66
N SER A 33 -61.32 -57.94 -26.85
CA SER A 33 -60.02 -58.53 -26.50
C SER A 33 -59.21 -59.05 -27.70
N SER A 34 -59.84 -59.31 -28.84
CA SER A 34 -59.15 -59.73 -30.07
C SER A 34 -58.23 -58.63 -30.62
N THR A 35 -58.51 -57.36 -30.33
CA THR A 35 -57.73 -56.19 -30.80
C THR A 35 -56.60 -55.78 -29.85
N PHE A 36 -56.64 -56.22 -28.58
CA PHE A 36 -55.65 -55.87 -27.56
C PHE A 36 -54.23 -56.29 -27.95
N GLY A 37 -54.06 -57.44 -28.61
CA GLY A 37 -52.74 -57.89 -29.06
C GLY A 37 -52.06 -56.91 -30.01
N SER A 38 -52.82 -56.40 -30.99
CA SER A 38 -52.32 -55.41 -31.96
C SER A 38 -52.08 -54.04 -31.31
N GLN A 39 -52.98 -53.59 -30.45
CA GLN A 39 -52.82 -52.32 -29.72
C GLN A 39 -51.60 -52.35 -28.80
N ILE A 40 -51.38 -53.44 -28.06
CA ILE A 40 -50.21 -53.59 -27.19
C ILE A 40 -48.92 -53.70 -28.01
N LEU A 41 -48.93 -54.38 -29.16
CA LEU A 41 -47.78 -54.45 -30.04
C LEU A 41 -47.39 -53.07 -30.60
N TRP A 42 -48.37 -52.28 -31.07
CA TRP A 42 -48.10 -50.92 -31.55
C TRP A 42 -47.74 -49.96 -30.41
N LEU A 43 -48.36 -50.10 -29.24
CA LEU A 43 -47.97 -49.35 -28.04
C LEU A 43 -46.50 -49.64 -27.69
N ALA A 44 -46.11 -50.91 -27.63
CA ALA A 44 -44.74 -51.31 -27.35
C ALA A 44 -43.76 -50.79 -28.41
N LEU A 45 -44.13 -50.87 -29.70
CA LEU A 45 -43.28 -50.40 -30.81
C LEU A 45 -43.10 -48.87 -30.80
N THR A 46 -44.17 -48.11 -30.64
CA THR A 46 -44.11 -46.63 -30.53
C THR A 46 -43.38 -46.20 -29.26
N PHE A 47 -43.65 -46.85 -28.13
CA PHE A 47 -42.99 -46.55 -26.87
C PHE A 47 -41.50 -46.87 -26.92
N ALA A 48 -41.10 -48.01 -27.50
CA ALA A 48 -39.70 -48.35 -27.71
C ALA A 48 -38.99 -47.33 -28.63
N ALA A 49 -39.64 -46.94 -29.73
CA ALA A 49 -39.10 -45.91 -30.62
C ALA A 49 -38.93 -44.55 -29.91
N LEU A 50 -39.95 -44.12 -29.15
CA LEU A 50 -39.88 -42.90 -28.34
C LEU A 50 -38.80 -42.98 -27.25
N TYR A 51 -38.68 -44.13 -26.58
CA TYR A 51 -37.67 -44.36 -25.56
C TYR A 51 -36.26 -44.25 -26.13
N ILE A 52 -36.00 -44.86 -27.29
CA ILE A 52 -34.70 -44.75 -27.97
C ILE A 52 -34.44 -43.29 -28.38
N LEU A 53 -35.44 -42.58 -28.90
CA LEU A 53 -35.30 -41.17 -29.26
C LEU A 53 -34.97 -40.30 -28.04
N MET A 54 -35.68 -40.49 -26.93
CA MET A 54 -35.46 -39.75 -25.69
C MET A 54 -34.08 -40.07 -25.09
N SER A 55 -33.71 -41.35 -25.07
CA SER A 55 -32.43 -41.83 -24.55
C SER A 55 -31.24 -41.34 -25.37
N LYS A 56 -31.33 -41.37 -26.71
CA LYS A 56 -30.22 -41.00 -27.59
C LYS A 56 -30.17 -39.51 -27.96
N VAL A 57 -31.24 -38.74 -27.78
CA VAL A 57 -31.29 -37.33 -28.21
C VAL A 57 -31.60 -36.38 -27.07
N ALA A 58 -32.64 -36.64 -26.27
CA ALA A 58 -33.06 -35.69 -25.23
C ALA A 58 -32.14 -35.71 -24.01
N LEU A 59 -31.80 -36.90 -23.49
CA LEU A 59 -30.89 -37.05 -22.36
C LEU A 59 -29.48 -36.48 -22.63
N PRO A 60 -28.80 -36.80 -23.75
CA PRO A 60 -27.47 -36.26 -24.00
C PRO A 60 -27.48 -34.73 -24.13
N ARG A 61 -28.49 -34.13 -24.79
CA ARG A 61 -28.60 -32.66 -24.89
C ARG A 61 -28.73 -31.98 -23.52
N ILE A 62 -29.50 -32.58 -22.60
CA ILE A 62 -29.63 -32.03 -21.24
C ILE A 62 -28.34 -32.22 -20.45
N GLY A 63 -27.67 -33.36 -20.62
CA GLY A 63 -26.34 -33.64 -20.05
C GLY A 63 -25.30 -32.61 -20.48
N GLU A 64 -25.18 -32.36 -21.79
CA GLU A 64 -24.25 -31.37 -22.36
C GLU A 64 -24.47 -29.97 -21.78
N ILE A 65 -25.72 -29.52 -21.67
CA ILE A 65 -26.03 -28.19 -21.10
C ILE A 65 -25.61 -28.12 -19.62
N LEU A 66 -25.84 -29.20 -18.87
CA LEU A 66 -25.47 -29.26 -17.47
C LEU A 66 -23.96 -29.26 -17.30
N GLU A 67 -23.23 -30.03 -18.11
CA GLU A 67 -21.76 -30.05 -18.13
C GLU A 67 -21.19 -28.68 -18.48
N VAL A 68 -21.65 -28.05 -19.58
CA VAL A 68 -21.21 -26.69 -19.96
C VAL A 68 -21.41 -25.67 -18.83
N ARG A 69 -22.53 -25.75 -18.11
CA ARG A 69 -22.77 -24.87 -16.95
C ARG A 69 -21.83 -25.18 -15.80
N ARG A 70 -21.60 -26.45 -15.48
CA ARG A 70 -20.68 -26.87 -14.42
C ARG A 70 -19.26 -26.43 -14.74
N ASP A 71 -18.78 -26.70 -15.95
CA ASP A 71 -17.45 -26.33 -16.42
C ASP A 71 -17.26 -24.80 -16.38
N ARG A 72 -18.28 -24.04 -16.79
CA ARG A 72 -18.24 -22.58 -16.70
C ARG A 72 -18.16 -22.09 -15.26
N ILE A 73 -18.96 -22.64 -14.35
CA ILE A 73 -18.94 -22.25 -12.93
C ILE A 73 -17.60 -22.62 -12.30
N GLU A 74 -17.08 -23.82 -12.56
CA GLU A 74 -15.79 -24.26 -12.06
C GLU A 74 -14.64 -23.41 -12.63
N GLY A 75 -14.71 -23.07 -13.92
CA GLY A 75 -13.77 -22.16 -14.57
C GLY A 75 -13.80 -20.76 -13.96
N ASP A 76 -14.99 -20.17 -13.80
CA ASP A 76 -15.17 -18.85 -13.20
C ASP A 76 -14.67 -18.83 -11.74
N LEU A 77 -14.93 -19.90 -10.97
CA LEU A 77 -14.45 -20.03 -9.59
C LEU A 77 -12.93 -20.18 -9.53
N ALA A 78 -12.33 -20.99 -10.41
CA ALA A 78 -10.89 -21.16 -10.50
C ALA A 78 -10.18 -19.87 -10.92
N GLU A 79 -10.74 -19.13 -11.87
CA GLU A 79 -10.25 -17.81 -12.28
C GLU A 79 -10.32 -16.81 -11.12
N ALA A 80 -11.46 -16.77 -10.40
CA ALA A 80 -11.63 -15.90 -9.24
C ALA A 80 -10.63 -16.21 -8.12
N GLU A 81 -10.43 -17.49 -7.79
CA GLU A 81 -9.46 -17.91 -6.77
C GLU A 81 -8.03 -17.57 -7.21
N ARG A 82 -7.68 -17.77 -8.48
CA ARG A 82 -6.37 -17.39 -9.02
C ARG A 82 -6.13 -15.88 -8.94
N LEU A 83 -7.14 -15.08 -9.27
CA LEU A 83 -7.05 -13.61 -9.19
C LEU A 83 -6.93 -13.14 -7.73
N LYS A 84 -7.67 -13.78 -6.82
CA LYS A 84 -7.55 -13.52 -5.38
C LYS A 84 -6.14 -13.83 -4.88
N GLN A 85 -5.61 -15.01 -5.17
CA GLN A 85 -4.26 -15.40 -4.76
C GLN A 85 -3.19 -14.45 -5.31
N LYS A 86 -3.31 -14.02 -6.58
CA LYS A 86 -2.41 -13.02 -7.17
C LYS A 86 -2.50 -11.68 -6.46
N THR A 87 -3.71 -11.24 -6.12
CA THR A 87 -3.92 -9.99 -5.38
C THR A 87 -3.32 -10.08 -3.98
N ASP A 88 -3.58 -11.16 -3.25
CA ASP A 88 -3.03 -11.39 -1.91
C ASP A 88 -1.49 -11.50 -1.93
N GLN A 89 -0.91 -12.06 -2.99
CA GLN A 89 0.54 -12.07 -3.19
C GLN A 89 1.09 -10.67 -3.47
N ALA A 90 0.43 -9.92 -4.35
CA ALA A 90 0.83 -8.55 -4.69
C ALA A 90 0.74 -7.62 -3.48
N ILE A 91 -0.34 -7.72 -2.68
CA ILE A 91 -0.49 -6.96 -1.42
C ILE A 91 0.64 -7.30 -0.46
N ARG A 92 0.94 -8.59 -0.25
CA ARG A 92 2.05 -8.99 0.63
C ARG A 92 3.40 -8.47 0.17
N SER A 93 3.71 -8.52 -1.13
CA SER A 93 4.95 -7.96 -1.69
C SER A 93 5.01 -6.45 -1.48
N TYR A 94 3.91 -5.75 -1.79
CA TYR A 94 3.83 -4.31 -1.64
C TYR A 94 4.00 -3.86 -0.18
N GLU A 95 3.33 -4.53 0.77
CA GLU A 95 3.46 -4.24 2.20
C GLU A 95 4.88 -4.51 2.70
N ALA A 96 5.51 -5.60 2.25
CA ALA A 96 6.89 -5.92 2.59
C ALA A 96 7.89 -4.87 2.03
N GLU A 97 7.73 -4.47 0.78
CA GLU A 97 8.54 -3.42 0.14
C GLU A 97 8.35 -2.07 0.84
N LEU A 98 7.12 -1.73 1.23
CA LEU A 98 6.84 -0.50 1.97
C LEU A 98 7.47 -0.52 3.37
N ALA A 99 7.43 -1.66 4.07
CA ALA A 99 8.05 -1.82 5.36
C ALA A 99 9.58 -1.70 5.26
N ASP A 100 10.20 -2.37 4.30
CA ASP A 100 11.64 -2.29 4.02
C ASP A 100 12.07 -0.86 3.64
N ALA A 101 11.31 -0.19 2.78
CA ALA A 101 11.58 1.21 2.41
C ALA A 101 11.51 2.16 3.62
N LYS A 102 10.51 1.99 4.50
CA LYS A 102 10.40 2.77 5.75
C LYS A 102 11.56 2.49 6.69
N GLN A 103 11.96 1.23 6.84
CA GLN A 103 13.09 0.85 7.67
C GLN A 103 14.40 1.43 7.13
N LYS A 104 14.65 1.33 5.82
CA LYS A 104 15.81 1.94 5.17
C LYS A 104 15.85 3.45 5.35
N ALA A 105 14.72 4.14 5.18
CA ALA A 105 14.63 5.58 5.40
C ALA A 105 14.95 5.95 6.86
N HIS A 106 14.46 5.16 7.82
CA HIS A 106 14.77 5.37 9.24
C HIS A 106 16.26 5.18 9.52
N ASN A 107 16.86 4.09 9.04
CA ASN A 107 18.27 3.80 9.19
C ASN A 107 19.16 4.91 8.59
N ILE A 108 18.83 5.38 7.38
CA ILE A 108 19.55 6.48 6.73
C ILE A 108 19.44 7.76 7.58
N ALA A 109 18.27 8.05 8.14
CA ALA A 109 18.06 9.22 8.97
C ALA A 109 18.86 9.15 10.28
N GLU A 110 18.94 7.98 10.92
CA GLU A 110 19.75 7.75 12.12
C GLU A 110 21.25 7.85 11.80
N GLU A 111 21.72 7.15 10.77
CA GLU A 111 23.12 7.19 10.34
C GLU A 111 23.56 8.61 9.99
N THR A 112 22.73 9.35 9.25
CA THR A 112 23.00 10.75 8.90
C THR A 112 23.07 11.63 10.15
N ARG A 113 22.18 11.42 11.13
CA ARG A 113 22.21 12.18 12.40
C ARG A 113 23.49 11.91 13.18
N ASP A 114 23.93 10.67 13.22
CA ASP A 114 25.14 10.28 13.94
C ASP A 114 26.40 10.79 13.24
N GLN A 115 26.45 10.73 11.90
CA GLN A 115 27.52 11.34 11.11
C GLN A 115 27.58 12.87 11.31
N ILE A 116 26.44 13.57 11.29
CA ILE A 116 26.38 15.01 11.55
C ILE A 116 26.86 15.34 12.96
N ARG A 117 26.45 14.56 13.97
CA ARG A 117 26.94 14.75 15.35
C ARG A 117 28.44 14.60 15.44
N ALA A 118 29.00 13.55 14.84
CA ALA A 118 30.44 13.33 14.82
C ALA A 118 31.21 14.48 14.12
N ASP A 119 30.73 14.94 12.97
CA ASP A 119 31.34 16.08 12.25
C ASP A 119 31.23 17.39 13.05
N LEU A 120 30.09 17.62 13.72
CA LEU A 120 29.92 18.79 14.59
C LEU A 120 30.87 18.74 15.79
N ASP A 121 31.04 17.59 16.42
CA ASP A 121 31.94 17.44 17.56
C ASP A 121 33.41 17.60 17.14
N GLU A 122 33.80 17.06 15.98
CA GLU A 122 35.13 17.28 15.41
C GLU A 122 35.39 18.77 15.11
N LYS A 123 34.42 19.45 14.47
CA LYS A 123 34.52 20.88 14.16
C LYS A 123 34.57 21.73 15.43
N ARG A 124 33.75 21.40 16.43
CA ARG A 124 33.78 22.07 17.75
C ARG A 124 35.15 21.92 18.40
N ALA A 125 35.68 20.70 18.47
CA ALA A 125 37.00 20.45 19.05
C ALA A 125 38.12 21.24 18.33
N LYS A 126 38.08 21.33 16.99
CA LYS A 126 39.02 22.15 16.22
C LYS A 126 38.89 23.64 16.54
N VAL A 127 37.66 24.16 16.56
CA VAL A 127 37.41 25.59 16.86
C VAL A 127 37.83 25.92 18.29
N GLU A 128 37.53 25.06 19.26
CA GLU A 128 37.96 25.22 20.66
C GLU A 128 39.48 25.22 20.78
N ALA A 129 40.18 24.31 20.09
CA ALA A 129 41.64 24.27 20.08
C ALA A 129 42.25 25.53 19.46
N ASP A 130 41.67 26.04 18.37
CA ASP A 130 42.13 27.27 17.73
C ASP A 130 41.83 28.51 18.57
N LEU A 131 40.69 28.54 19.26
CA LEU A 131 40.35 29.59 20.21
C LEU A 131 41.32 29.60 21.40
N ALA A 132 41.63 28.43 21.96
CA ALA A 132 42.59 28.30 23.05
C ALA A 132 44.00 28.81 22.65
N LYS A 133 44.46 28.49 21.43
CA LYS A 133 45.72 29.03 20.89
C LYS A 133 45.68 30.55 20.77
N LYS A 134 44.59 31.11 20.21
CA LYS A 134 44.42 32.57 20.08
C LYS A 134 44.39 33.27 21.43
N MET A 135 43.72 32.69 22.42
CA MET A 135 43.73 33.21 23.80
C MET A 135 45.14 33.21 24.39
N ALA A 136 45.88 32.10 24.27
CA ALA A 136 47.26 32.04 24.76
C ALA A 136 48.19 33.07 24.10
N VAL A 137 48.04 33.30 22.78
CA VAL A 137 48.79 34.36 22.07
C VAL A 137 48.38 35.75 22.57
N ALA A 138 47.08 36.01 22.73
CA ALA A 138 46.60 37.28 23.24
C ALA A 138 47.09 37.55 24.68
N GLU A 139 47.07 36.54 25.55
CA GLU A 139 47.59 36.62 26.92
C GLU A 139 49.09 36.91 26.94
N ASN A 140 49.88 36.26 26.08
CA ASN A 140 51.30 36.56 25.93
C ASN A 140 51.55 38.00 25.47
N ASN A 141 50.83 38.47 24.45
CA ASN A 141 50.93 39.84 23.95
C ASN A 141 50.56 40.88 25.02
N ILE A 142 49.51 40.62 25.80
CA ILE A 142 49.10 41.46 26.94
C ILE A 142 50.23 41.49 27.99
N ARG A 143 50.83 40.34 28.30
CA ARG A 143 51.94 40.26 29.27
C ARG A 143 53.17 41.02 28.80
N GLU A 144 53.54 40.89 27.53
CA GLU A 144 54.66 41.62 26.92
C GLU A 144 54.42 43.13 26.91
N THR A 145 53.23 43.56 26.47
CA THR A 145 52.85 44.98 26.46
C THR A 145 52.82 45.55 27.88
N LYS A 146 52.33 44.78 28.86
CA LYS A 146 52.36 45.16 30.27
C LYS A 146 53.80 45.33 30.75
N GLN A 147 54.70 44.39 30.45
CA GLN A 147 56.10 44.48 30.87
C GLN A 147 56.77 45.71 30.25
N ALA A 148 56.62 45.92 28.94
CA ALA A 148 57.17 47.09 28.25
C ALA A 148 56.62 48.41 28.82
N ALA A 149 55.32 48.47 29.12
CA ALA A 149 54.71 49.63 29.76
C ALA A 149 55.26 49.89 31.16
N MET A 150 55.52 48.86 31.97
CA MET A 150 56.15 49.00 33.28
C MET A 150 57.60 49.49 33.15
N ASP A 151 58.37 48.97 32.19
CA ASP A 151 59.75 49.40 31.95
C ASP A 151 59.81 50.89 31.54
N HIS A 152 58.87 51.34 30.70
CA HIS A 152 58.74 52.77 30.35
C HIS A 152 58.35 53.65 31.54
N VAL A 153 57.49 53.15 32.45
CA VAL A 153 57.13 53.88 33.68
C VAL A 153 58.36 54.08 34.57
N ASP A 154 59.22 53.07 34.72
CA ASP A 154 60.45 53.18 35.51
C ASP A 154 61.44 54.21 34.93
N GLU A 155 61.54 54.26 33.60
CA GLU A 155 62.36 55.25 32.90
C GLU A 155 61.82 56.67 33.09
N ILE A 156 60.51 56.89 32.83
CA ILE A 156 59.85 58.19 33.02
C ILE A 156 59.92 58.64 34.48
N ALA A 157 59.72 57.73 35.44
CA ALA A 157 59.83 58.03 36.86
C ALA A 157 61.26 58.46 37.24
N SER A 158 62.28 57.78 36.70
CA SER A 158 63.69 58.11 36.92
C SER A 158 64.06 59.47 36.32
N GLU A 159 63.62 59.76 35.10
CA GLU A 159 63.84 61.06 34.43
C GLU A 159 63.13 62.19 35.17
N THR A 160 61.87 61.98 35.56
CA THR A 160 61.07 62.98 36.29
C THR A 160 61.67 63.26 37.66
N ALA A 161 62.07 62.23 38.41
CA ALA A 161 62.72 62.38 39.70
C ALA A 161 64.05 63.16 39.57
N LEU A 162 64.85 62.86 38.54
CA LEU A 162 66.09 63.60 38.26
C LEU A 162 65.82 65.07 37.92
N ALA A 163 64.81 65.35 37.09
CA ALA A 163 64.42 66.72 36.74
C ALA A 163 63.97 67.52 37.97
N ILE A 164 63.18 66.92 38.86
CA ILE A 164 62.73 67.55 40.11
C ILE A 164 63.92 67.82 41.03
N VAL A 165 64.79 66.83 41.27
CA VAL A 165 65.95 67.00 42.17
C VAL A 165 66.95 68.02 41.63
N THR A 166 67.17 68.04 40.31
CA THR A 166 68.07 69.02 39.66
C THR A 166 67.53 70.44 39.82
N ASN A 167 66.22 70.65 39.69
CA ASN A 167 65.60 71.96 39.93
C ASN A 167 65.71 72.44 41.38
N ILE A 168 65.73 71.52 42.36
CA ILE A 168 65.79 71.88 43.79
C ILE A 168 67.24 72.06 44.28
N VAL A 169 68.17 71.20 43.87
CA VAL A 169 69.53 71.10 44.45
C VAL A 169 70.63 71.57 43.48
N GLY A 170 70.29 71.88 42.23
CA GLY A 170 71.16 72.53 41.23
C GLY A 170 72.11 71.60 40.46
N ARG A 171 72.71 70.57 41.07
CA ARG A 171 73.49 69.54 40.37
C ARG A 171 73.40 68.19 41.07
N THR A 172 72.97 67.16 40.34
CA THR A 172 72.94 65.77 40.82
C THR A 172 73.46 64.79 39.77
N ALA A 173 74.13 63.73 40.24
CA ALA A 173 74.62 62.67 39.38
C ALA A 173 73.48 61.74 38.94
N GLN A 174 73.31 61.56 37.63
CA GLN A 174 72.28 60.71 37.01
C GLN A 174 72.17 59.31 37.62
N LYS A 175 73.31 58.74 38.02
CA LYS A 175 73.40 57.41 38.61
C LYS A 175 72.71 57.32 39.99
N ALA A 176 72.78 58.36 40.81
CA ALA A 176 72.18 58.34 42.16
C ALA A 176 70.65 58.40 42.11
N ALA A 177 70.07 59.15 41.16
CA ALA A 177 68.63 59.22 40.97
C ALA A 177 68.04 57.88 40.46
N LYS A 178 68.69 57.26 39.47
CA LYS A 178 68.30 55.93 38.97
C LYS A 178 68.39 54.85 40.06
N ASP A 179 69.47 54.84 40.85
CA ASP A 179 69.66 53.89 41.95
C ASP A 179 68.58 54.06 43.06
N ALA A 180 68.11 55.29 43.32
CA ALA A 180 67.07 55.55 44.32
C ALA A 180 65.67 55.08 43.87
N VAL A 181 65.28 55.38 42.61
CA VAL A 181 63.98 54.92 42.06
C VAL A 181 63.94 53.39 41.99
N ALA A 182 65.02 52.75 41.52
CA ALA A 182 65.11 51.30 41.46
C ALA A 182 64.98 50.61 42.84
N LYS A 183 65.37 51.30 43.93
CA LYS A 183 65.26 50.79 45.30
C LYS A 183 63.83 50.86 45.86
N VAL A 184 63.03 51.81 45.39
CA VAL A 184 61.62 51.98 45.78
C VAL A 184 60.72 51.07 44.96
N VAL A 185 61.00 50.86 43.67
CA VAL A 185 60.21 49.99 42.79
C VAL A 185 60.40 48.49 43.12
N LYS A 186 61.55 48.10 43.68
CA LYS A 186 61.85 46.71 44.08
C LYS A 186 61.44 46.34 45.52
N GLY A 187 61.00 47.31 46.32
CA GLY A 187 60.51 47.10 47.69
C GLY A 187 59.00 47.02 47.73
#